data_AF-A0A524CEZ3-F1
#
_entry.id   AF-A0A524CEZ3-F1
#
_cell.length_a   1.000
_cell.length_b   1.000
_cell.length_c   1.000
_cell.angle_alpha   90.00
_cell.angle_beta   90.00
_cell.angle_gamma   90.00
#
_symmetry.space_group_name_H-M   'P 1'
#
loop_
_entity.id
_entity.type
_entity.pdbx_description
1 polymer ?
#
loop_
_entity_poly.entity_id
_entity_poly.type
_entity_poly.pdbx_seq_one_letter_code
_entity_poly.pdbx_strand_id
1 'polypeptide(L)'
;MSKNKDKYKNIRELEDMIRSCSGIGDCREAYMFSVNRIQVCPIYEHSPKFDAYSARGRLRILLGILEGNLDASKKMAEVFYQCTTCGNCHTICHGTYHDSIDLYIQNYIDHVKV
;
A
#
# COMPACT_ATOMS: atom_id res chain seq x y z
N MET A 1 -23.78 0.44 -6.17
CA MET A 1 -22.33 0.30 -6.47
C MET A 1 -22.00 0.40 -7.98
N SER A 2 -22.48 1.41 -8.71
CA SER A 2 -22.09 1.59 -10.13
C SER A 2 -22.37 3.00 -10.64
N LYS A 3 -21.49 3.96 -10.33
CA LYS A 3 -21.55 5.28 -10.97
C LYS A 3 -20.27 5.74 -11.67
N ASN A 4 -19.21 4.92 -11.69
CA ASN A 4 -17.95 5.30 -12.34
C ASN A 4 -17.07 4.07 -12.65
N LYS A 5 -17.52 3.20 -13.55
CA LYS A 5 -16.65 2.11 -14.02
C LYS A 5 -15.45 2.65 -14.80
N ASP A 6 -15.66 3.68 -15.62
CA ASP A 6 -14.60 4.18 -16.51
C ASP A 6 -13.68 5.23 -15.89
N LYS A 7 -14.15 6.01 -14.89
CA LYS A 7 -13.38 7.14 -14.31
C LYS A 7 -12.05 6.72 -13.67
N TYR A 8 -11.95 5.51 -13.12
CA TYR A 8 -10.78 5.01 -12.39
C TYR A 8 -10.24 3.70 -12.96
N LYS A 9 -10.20 3.56 -14.30
CA LYS A 9 -9.72 2.36 -14.99
C LYS A 9 -8.38 1.86 -14.46
N ASN A 10 -7.39 2.75 -14.37
CA ASN A 10 -6.03 2.39 -13.92
C ASN A 10 -5.97 1.89 -12.47
N ILE A 11 -6.87 2.37 -11.59
CA ILE A 11 -6.94 1.89 -10.20
C ILE A 11 -7.60 0.51 -10.16
N ARG A 12 -8.61 0.28 -11.01
CA ARG A 12 -9.29 -1.03 -11.13
C ARG A 12 -8.37 -2.13 -11.65
N GLU A 13 -7.47 -1.82 -12.56
CA GLU A 13 -6.45 -2.78 -13.04
C GLU A 13 -5.54 -3.29 -11.90
N LEU A 14 -5.46 -2.54 -10.80
CA LEU A 14 -4.67 -2.88 -9.61
C LEU A 14 -5.54 -3.34 -8.43
N GLU A 15 -6.83 -3.62 -8.64
CA GLU A 15 -7.80 -3.91 -7.57
C GLU A 15 -7.34 -5.07 -6.66
N ASP A 16 -6.88 -6.15 -7.25
CA ASP A 16 -6.39 -7.33 -6.53
C ASP A 16 -5.26 -6.97 -5.57
N MET A 17 -4.25 -6.24 -6.06
CA MET A 17 -3.12 -5.76 -5.25
C MET A 17 -3.57 -4.77 -4.16
N ILE A 18 -4.55 -3.92 -4.44
CA ILE A 18 -5.06 -2.96 -3.46
C ILE A 18 -5.80 -3.70 -2.34
N ARG A 19 -6.58 -4.73 -2.68
CA ARG A 19 -7.35 -5.55 -1.73
C ARG A 19 -6.48 -6.48 -0.90
N SER A 20 -5.33 -6.93 -1.42
CA SER A 20 -4.41 -7.80 -0.68
C SER A 20 -3.81 -7.16 0.58
N CYS A 21 -3.88 -5.83 0.70
CA CYS A 21 -3.36 -5.12 1.86
C CYS A 21 -4.11 -5.48 3.15
N SER A 22 -3.49 -6.31 3.99
CA SER A 22 -4.04 -6.68 5.31
C SER A 22 -4.00 -5.51 6.32
N GLY A 23 -3.24 -4.45 6.04
CA GLY A 23 -3.20 -3.23 6.86
C GLY A 23 -2.28 -3.27 8.10
N ILE A 24 -1.38 -4.25 8.17
CA ILE A 24 -0.45 -4.50 9.30
C ILE A 24 0.39 -3.26 9.60
N GLY A 25 1.04 -2.68 8.59
CA GLY A 25 1.79 -1.43 8.73
C GLY A 25 3.31 -1.55 8.77
N ASP A 26 3.89 -2.74 8.56
CA ASP A 26 5.36 -2.91 8.49
C ASP A 26 6.01 -2.07 7.40
N CYS A 27 5.30 -1.83 6.31
CA CYS A 27 5.72 -0.90 5.25
C CYS A 27 5.95 0.54 5.72
N ARG A 28 5.48 0.89 6.92
CA ARG A 28 5.64 2.19 7.57
C ARG A 28 6.74 2.11 8.62
N GLU A 29 6.59 1.22 9.59
CA GLU A 29 7.42 1.13 10.80
C GLU A 29 7.65 -0.33 11.21
N ALA A 30 8.40 -1.08 10.39
CA ALA A 30 8.88 -2.38 10.84
C ALA A 30 9.92 -2.23 11.95
N TYR A 31 9.79 -3.08 12.97
CA TYR A 31 10.72 -3.18 14.10
C TYR A 31 11.36 -4.57 14.09
N MET A 32 12.51 -4.70 13.41
CA MET A 32 13.27 -5.95 13.33
C MET A 32 14.64 -5.78 13.98
N PHE A 33 14.68 -5.90 15.30
CA PHE A 33 15.90 -5.72 16.10
C PHE A 33 17.03 -6.69 15.73
N SER A 34 16.69 -7.92 15.30
CA SER A 34 17.68 -8.94 14.91
C SER A 34 18.55 -8.55 13.73
N VAL A 35 18.06 -7.65 12.86
CA VAL A 35 18.77 -7.16 11.68
C VAL A 35 18.98 -5.64 11.72
N ASN A 36 18.83 -5.03 12.91
CA ASN A 36 18.95 -3.59 13.14
C ASN A 36 18.14 -2.74 12.13
N ARG A 37 16.92 -3.19 11.79
CA ARG A 37 16.03 -2.48 10.88
C ARG A 37 14.90 -1.84 11.66
N ILE A 38 14.92 -0.51 11.69
CA ILE A 38 13.95 0.35 12.36
C ILE A 38 13.47 1.34 11.30
N GLN A 39 12.15 1.45 11.12
CA GLN A 39 11.50 2.27 10.10
C GLN A 39 11.72 1.78 8.65
N VAL A 40 10.75 2.10 7.78
CA VAL A 40 10.74 1.62 6.40
C VAL A 40 10.49 2.74 5.39
N CYS A 41 9.53 3.62 5.63
CA CYS A 41 9.17 4.64 4.65
C CYS A 41 9.86 5.98 4.97
N PRO A 42 10.85 6.43 4.16
CA PRO A 42 11.54 7.71 4.41
C PRO A 42 10.61 8.92 4.28
N ILE A 43 9.62 8.84 3.40
CA ILE A 43 8.61 9.89 3.24
C ILE A 43 7.73 9.97 4.47
N TYR A 44 7.30 8.84 5.02
CA TYR A 44 6.52 8.83 6.25
C TYR A 44 7.29 9.46 7.42
N GLU A 45 8.58 9.12 7.53
CA GLU A 45 9.47 9.61 8.59
C GLU A 45 9.67 11.15 8.54
N HIS A 46 9.88 11.69 7.33
CA HIS A 46 10.16 13.11 7.11
C HIS A 46 8.93 13.96 6.75
N SER A 47 7.72 13.39 6.84
CA SER A 47 6.45 14.09 6.66
C SER A 47 5.76 14.28 8.02
N PRO A 48 4.55 14.89 8.08
CA PRO A 48 3.76 15.00 9.31
C PRO A 48 3.27 13.65 9.91
N LYS A 49 3.83 12.51 9.48
CA LYS A 49 3.50 11.15 9.94
C LYS A 49 2.01 10.76 9.82
N PHE A 50 1.28 11.40 8.93
CA PHE A 50 -0.04 10.92 8.52
C PHE A 50 0.10 9.64 7.67
N ASP A 51 -0.83 8.70 7.85
CA ASP A 51 -0.71 7.39 7.20
C ASP A 51 -0.75 7.46 5.67
N ALA A 52 -1.39 8.49 5.12
CA ALA A 52 -1.46 8.78 3.68
C ALA A 52 -0.08 8.90 2.99
N TYR A 53 0.98 9.18 3.75
CA TYR A 53 2.35 9.23 3.26
C TYR A 53 3.02 7.85 3.15
N SER A 54 2.46 6.83 3.82
CA SER A 54 2.97 5.46 3.79
C SER A 54 2.32 4.64 2.66
N ALA A 55 2.94 3.51 2.29
CA ALA A 55 2.36 2.59 1.31
C ALA A 55 0.98 2.08 1.77
N ARG A 56 0.83 1.72 3.05
CA ARG A 56 -0.44 1.26 3.63
C ARG A 56 -1.55 2.28 3.44
N GLY A 57 -1.33 3.53 3.87
CA GLY A 57 -2.37 4.55 3.80
C GLY A 57 -2.76 4.89 2.36
N ARG A 58 -1.79 4.87 1.43
CA ARG A 58 -2.10 5.00 -0.01
C ARG A 58 -2.98 3.87 -0.51
N LEU A 59 -2.68 2.62 -0.17
CA LEU A 59 -3.53 1.47 -0.54
C LEU A 59 -4.94 1.58 0.06
N ARG A 60 -5.07 2.03 1.32
CA ARG A 60 -6.38 2.26 1.96
C ARG A 60 -7.18 3.39 1.30
N ILE A 61 -6.50 4.46 0.88
CA ILE A 61 -7.13 5.54 0.11
C ILE A 61 -7.62 5.02 -1.25
N LEU A 62 -6.79 4.25 -1.97
CA LEU A 62 -7.17 3.65 -3.25
C LEU A 62 -8.35 2.68 -3.09
N LEU A 63 -8.38 1.89 -2.02
CA LEU A 63 -9.50 1.02 -1.70
C LEU A 63 -10.79 1.82 -1.48
N GLY A 64 -10.73 2.93 -0.73
CA GLY A 64 -11.87 3.83 -0.55
C GLY A 64 -12.37 4.44 -1.86
N ILE A 65 -11.47 4.72 -2.81
CA ILE A 65 -11.85 5.17 -4.17
C ILE A 65 -12.53 4.03 -4.95
N LEU A 66 -12.00 2.81 -4.89
CA LEU A 66 -12.57 1.64 -5.56
C LEU A 66 -13.96 1.28 -5.04
N GLU A 67 -14.17 1.38 -3.74
CA GLU A 67 -15.46 1.14 -3.08
C GLU A 67 -16.48 2.27 -3.30
N GLY A 68 -16.03 3.42 -3.84
CA GLY A 68 -16.85 4.60 -4.06
C GLY A 68 -17.12 5.42 -2.81
N ASN A 69 -16.33 5.20 -1.75
CA ASN A 69 -16.38 5.95 -0.49
C ASN A 69 -15.61 7.27 -0.59
N LEU A 70 -14.66 7.37 -1.52
CA LEU A 70 -13.81 8.54 -1.75
C LEU A 70 -13.77 8.92 -3.23
N ASP A 71 -13.67 10.22 -3.52
CA ASP A 71 -13.31 10.72 -4.84
C ASP A 71 -11.86 11.19 -4.85
N ALA A 72 -11.17 10.94 -5.96
CA ALA A 72 -9.81 11.43 -6.14
C ALA A 72 -9.79 12.96 -6.17
N SER A 73 -8.78 13.55 -5.52
CA SER A 73 -8.58 15.00 -5.49
C SER A 73 -7.12 15.35 -5.82
N LYS A 74 -6.89 16.59 -6.27
CA LYS A 74 -5.54 17.09 -6.56
C LYS A 74 -4.61 16.98 -5.35
N LYS A 75 -5.08 17.37 -4.16
CA LYS A 75 -4.30 17.32 -2.92
C LYS A 75 -3.91 15.89 -2.52
N MET A 76 -4.81 14.93 -2.77
CA MET A 76 -4.52 13.51 -2.56
C MET A 76 -3.44 13.01 -3.53
N ALA A 77 -3.53 13.41 -4.81
CA ALA A 77 -2.50 13.09 -5.79
C ALA A 77 -1.13 13.68 -5.40
N GLU A 78 -1.09 14.92 -4.92
CA GLU A 78 0.15 15.56 -4.43
C GLU A 78 0.82 14.73 -3.31
N VAL A 79 0.04 14.19 -2.36
CA VAL A 79 0.56 13.29 -1.31
C VAL A 79 1.09 11.97 -1.87
N PHE A 80 0.43 11.41 -2.89
CA PHE A 80 0.88 10.19 -3.56
C PHE A 80 2.20 10.42 -4.31
N TYR A 81 2.32 11.54 -5.02
CA TYR A 81 3.50 11.90 -5.81
C TYR A 81 4.73 12.24 -4.96
N GLN A 82 4.60 12.39 -3.64
CA GLN A 82 5.76 12.46 -2.75
C GLN A 82 6.49 11.12 -2.61
N CYS A 83 5.94 10.00 -3.10
CA CYS A 83 6.64 8.73 -3.11
C CYS A 83 7.95 8.81 -3.90
N THR A 84 9.07 8.44 -3.27
CA THR A 84 10.36 8.26 -3.98
C THR A 84 10.42 6.99 -4.82
N THR A 85 9.39 6.13 -4.75
CA THR A 85 9.35 4.81 -5.40
C THR A 85 10.53 3.91 -5.05
N CYS A 86 11.16 4.10 -3.88
CA CYS A 86 12.35 3.36 -3.44
C CYS A 86 12.14 1.85 -3.21
N GLY A 87 10.90 1.35 -3.19
CA GLY A 87 10.60 -0.08 -3.03
C GLY A 87 10.76 -0.65 -1.62
N ASN A 88 11.21 0.13 -0.63
CA ASN A 88 11.47 -0.41 0.72
C ASN A 88 10.22 -1.04 1.37
N CYS A 89 9.05 -0.42 1.16
CA CYS A 89 7.76 -0.93 1.63
C CYS A 89 7.39 -2.31 1.05
N HIS A 90 7.87 -2.62 -0.15
CA HIS A 90 7.66 -3.89 -0.81
C HIS A 90 8.53 -4.99 -0.20
N THR A 91 9.82 -4.69 0.06
CA THR A 91 10.78 -5.66 0.62
C THR A 91 10.41 -6.21 2.00
N ILE A 92 9.61 -5.47 2.77
CA ILE A 92 9.21 -5.84 4.13
C ILE A 92 7.80 -6.42 4.20
N CYS A 93 7.00 -6.22 3.15
CA CYS A 93 5.57 -6.49 3.23
C CYS A 93 5.30 -7.98 3.08
N HIS A 94 4.67 -8.54 4.12
CA HIS A 94 4.33 -9.96 4.21
C HIS A 94 3.33 -10.41 3.15
N GLY A 95 2.58 -9.49 2.52
CA GLY A 95 1.53 -9.81 1.54
C GLY A 95 1.83 -9.38 0.10
N THR A 96 3.08 -9.06 -0.24
CA THR A 96 3.43 -8.64 -1.61
C THR A 96 3.88 -9.80 -2.49
N TYR A 97 3.07 -10.12 -3.49
CA TYR A 97 3.35 -11.06 -4.57
C TYR A 97 4.38 -10.45 -5.54
N HIS A 98 5.66 -10.60 -5.23
CA HIS A 98 6.69 -10.44 -6.25
C HIS A 98 7.36 -11.78 -6.42
N ASP A 99 7.44 -12.25 -7.65
CA ASP A 99 7.92 -13.60 -7.97
C ASP A 99 9.33 -13.89 -7.42
N SER A 100 10.10 -12.85 -7.11
CA SER A 100 11.43 -12.96 -6.50
C SER A 100 11.49 -12.89 -4.97
N ILE A 101 10.37 -12.63 -4.29
CA ILE A 101 10.29 -12.57 -2.81
C ILE A 101 9.27 -13.61 -2.38
N ASP A 102 9.75 -14.82 -2.08
CA ASP A 102 8.96 -15.92 -1.54
C ASP A 102 9.04 -15.90 0.00
N LEU A 103 8.03 -15.33 0.64
CA LEU A 103 7.87 -15.46 2.09
C LEU A 103 6.99 -16.67 2.39
N TYR A 104 7.44 -17.54 3.30
CA TYR A 104 6.72 -18.75 3.71
C TYR A 104 5.21 -18.52 3.95
N ILE A 105 4.85 -17.41 4.59
CA ILE A 105 3.46 -17.05 4.93
C ILE A 105 2.59 -16.76 3.69
N GLN A 106 3.18 -16.26 2.59
CA GLN A 106 2.46 -15.97 1.33
C GLN A 106 1.96 -17.24 0.64
N ASN A 107 2.66 -18.37 0.81
CA ASN A 107 2.29 -19.64 0.19
C ASN A 107 1.05 -20.29 0.84
N TYR A 108 0.68 -19.88 2.05
CA TYR A 108 -0.46 -20.46 2.78
C TYR A 108 -1.70 -19.57 2.76
N ILE A 109 -1.55 -18.28 2.44
CA ILE A 109 -2.66 -17.31 2.45
C ILE A 109 -2.57 -16.42 1.21
N ASP A 110 -3.47 -16.67 0.25
CA ASP A 110 -3.69 -15.78 -0.88
C ASP A 110 -4.59 -14.61 -0.43
N HIS A 111 -3.97 -13.53 0.08
CA HIS A 111 -4.64 -12.32 0.54
C HIS A 111 -5.59 -11.64 -0.47
N VAL A 112 -5.54 -12.03 -1.76
CA VAL A 112 -6.44 -11.53 -2.82
C VAL A 112 -7.72 -12.37 -2.93
N LYS A 113 -7.63 -13.68 -2.68
CA LYS A 113 -8.74 -14.64 -2.92
C LYS A 113 -9.58 -14.96 -1.69
N VAL A 114 -9.34 -14.30 -0.55
CA VAL A 114 -10.09 -14.51 0.71
C VAL A 114 -11.39 -13.70 0.74
#